data_AF-A0A1H7CR10-F1
#
_entry.id   AF-A0A1H7CR10-F1
#
_cell.length_a   1.000
_cell.length_b   1.000
_cell.length_c   1.000
_cell.angle_alpha   90.00
_cell.angle_beta   90.00
_cell.angle_gamma   90.00
#
_symmetry.space_group_name_H-M   'P 1'
#
loop_
_entity.id
_entity.type
_entity.pdbx_description
1 polymer ?
#
loop_
_entity_poly.entity_id
_entity_poly.type
_entity_poly.pdbx_seq_one_letter_code
_entity_poly.pdbx_strand_id
1 'polypeptide(L)'
;MKGLPCRPGAEGEGRGERTDWTVRIEPKARPMRSILAFYEIDREYGGPEEGGWWYDSGTFVRAIALHFDDATALRTQRRANRLLERLQRNRPDVSSVLYAGGRYRAYTFTGLPPERFPARRPRYD
;
A
#
# COMPACT_ATOMS: atom_id res chain seq x y z
N MET A 1 46.94 64.38 40.45
CA MET A 1 47.56 63.08 40.81
C MET A 1 47.22 62.76 42.25
N LYS A 2 46.35 61.77 42.50
CA LYS A 2 46.20 61.02 43.76
C LYS A 2 45.86 59.59 43.36
N GLY A 3 46.63 58.62 43.86
CA GLY A 3 46.52 57.21 43.49
C GLY A 3 45.72 56.35 44.47
N LEU A 4 45.14 55.27 43.92
CA LEU A 4 44.95 53.87 44.40
C LEU A 4 44.45 53.59 45.85
N PRO A 5 43.59 52.56 46.06
CA PRO A 5 43.97 51.16 45.81
C PRO A 5 42.90 50.20 45.24
N CYS A 6 43.40 49.10 44.68
CA CYS A 6 42.66 47.88 44.28
C CYS A 6 42.06 47.13 45.46
N ARG A 7 40.90 46.46 45.26
CA ARG A 7 40.50 45.12 45.77
C ARG A 7 39.04 44.76 45.36
N PRO A 8 38.56 43.50 45.51
CA PRO A 8 38.60 42.47 44.47
C PRO A 8 37.18 41.94 44.12
N GLY A 9 37.12 41.04 43.13
CA GLY A 9 36.08 40.01 43.06
C GLY A 9 34.73 40.40 42.46
N ALA A 10 34.47 39.87 41.27
CA ALA A 10 33.19 39.24 40.98
C ALA A 10 33.44 38.29 39.80
N GLU A 11 33.69 37.03 40.13
CA GLU A 11 33.57 35.92 39.21
C GLU A 11 32.14 35.96 38.65
N GLY A 12 32.01 36.51 37.45
CA GLY A 12 30.79 36.42 36.65
C GLY A 12 30.67 34.99 36.16
N GLU A 13 30.02 34.16 36.97
CA GLU A 13 29.59 32.80 36.68
C GLU A 13 28.82 32.78 35.34
N GLY A 14 29.55 32.53 34.26
CA GLY A 14 29.03 32.30 32.93
C GLY A 14 28.25 31.00 32.92
N ARG A 15 27.01 31.04 33.43
CA ARG A 15 26.05 29.95 33.37
C ARG A 15 25.60 29.84 31.92
N GLY A 16 26.41 29.17 31.12
CA GLY A 16 26.08 28.80 29.75
C GLY A 16 24.80 27.99 29.78
N GLU A 17 23.70 28.63 29.35
CA GLU A 17 22.46 27.97 29.01
C GLU A 17 22.76 27.00 27.88
N ARG A 18 23.06 25.76 28.26
CA ARG A 18 23.16 24.63 27.37
C ARG A 18 21.74 24.35 26.89
N THR A 19 21.33 25.02 25.82
CA THR A 19 20.08 24.73 25.12
C THR A 19 20.15 23.28 24.65
N ASP A 20 19.40 22.43 25.34
CA ASP A 20 19.13 21.06 24.97
C ASP A 20 18.37 21.05 23.62
N TRP A 21 19.09 20.82 22.53
CA TRP A 21 18.55 20.71 21.17
C TRP A 21 17.90 19.35 20.91
N THR A 22 17.15 18.80 21.87
CA THR A 22 16.41 17.55 21.63
C THR A 22 15.26 17.82 20.66
N VAL A 23 15.56 17.75 19.36
CA VAL A 23 14.58 17.70 18.28
C VAL A 23 13.79 16.41 18.46
N ARG A 24 12.56 16.53 18.99
CA ARG A 24 11.58 15.44 18.93
C ARG A 24 11.18 15.27 17.47
N ILE A 25 11.83 14.34 16.76
CA ILE A 25 11.33 13.87 15.47
C ILE A 25 10.09 13.03 15.79
N GLU A 26 8.92 13.67 15.77
CA GLU A 26 7.67 12.93 15.72
C GLU A 26 7.72 12.03 14.48
N PRO A 27 7.33 10.74 14.59
CA PRO A 27 7.28 9.86 13.43
C PRO A 27 6.21 10.41 12.48
N LYS A 28 6.65 11.20 11.48
CA LYS A 28 5.78 11.64 10.40
C LYS A 28 5.20 10.37 9.77
N ALA A 29 3.87 10.24 9.80
CA ALA A 29 3.16 9.10 9.23
C ALA A 29 3.79 8.74 7.88
N ARG A 30 4.38 7.54 7.79
CA ARG A 30 5.09 7.12 6.59
C ARG A 30 4.06 7.15 5.45
N PRO A 31 4.30 7.88 4.34
CA PRO A 31 3.32 7.94 3.27
C PRO A 31 3.04 6.52 2.81
N MET A 32 1.77 6.11 2.93
CA MET A 32 1.34 4.79 2.52
C MET A 32 1.49 4.70 1.01
N ARG A 33 2.33 3.77 0.57
CA ARG A 33 2.58 3.54 -0.84
C ARG A 33 1.68 2.40 -1.29
N SER A 34 0.77 2.72 -2.21
CA SER A 34 -0.19 1.79 -2.77
C SER A 34 0.24 1.40 -4.18
N ILE A 35 0.50 0.11 -4.39
CA ILE A 35 0.85 -0.45 -5.71
C ILE A 35 -0.45 -0.85 -6.41
N LEU A 36 -0.65 -0.34 -7.61
CA LEU A 36 -1.73 -0.77 -8.50
C LEU A 36 -1.21 -1.86 -9.42
N ALA A 37 -1.87 -3.02 -9.44
CA ALA A 37 -1.47 -4.18 -10.21
C ALA A 37 -2.63 -4.80 -10.99
N PHE A 38 -2.29 -5.41 -12.12
CA PHE A 38 -3.22 -6.22 -12.91
C PHE A 38 -3.05 -7.69 -12.59
N TYR A 39 -4.19 -8.36 -12.47
CA TYR A 39 -4.31 -9.79 -12.33
C TYR A 39 -5.16 -10.33 -13.46
N GLU A 40 -4.80 -11.50 -13.97
CA GLU A 40 -5.74 -12.36 -14.69
C GLU A 40 -6.63 -13.03 -13.66
N ILE A 41 -7.93 -12.82 -13.75
CA ILE A 41 -8.91 -13.35 -12.79
C ILE A 41 -9.49 -14.66 -13.29
N ASP A 42 -9.76 -15.56 -12.36
CA ASP A 42 -10.31 -16.87 -12.65
C ASP A 42 -11.27 -17.30 -11.53
N ARG A 43 -11.91 -18.46 -11.71
CA ARG A 43 -12.71 -19.12 -10.70
C ARG A 43 -12.27 -20.58 -10.58
N GLU A 44 -11.83 -20.95 -9.39
CA GLU A 44 -11.31 -22.29 -9.11
C GLU A 44 -12.32 -23.09 -8.29
N TYR A 45 -12.33 -24.41 -8.52
CA TYR A 45 -13.21 -25.33 -7.80
C TYR A 45 -12.67 -25.56 -6.38
N GLY A 46 -13.52 -25.31 -5.39
CA GLY A 46 -13.20 -25.39 -3.97
C GLY A 46 -13.27 -26.79 -3.40
N GLY A 47 -14.21 -27.60 -3.90
CA GLY A 47 -14.44 -28.97 -3.45
C GLY A 47 -15.89 -29.40 -3.63
N PRO A 48 -16.22 -30.68 -3.37
CA PRO A 48 -17.54 -31.29 -3.60
C PRO A 48 -18.55 -31.02 -2.49
N GLU A 49 -18.18 -30.28 -1.45
CA GLU A 49 -19.06 -29.96 -0.34
C GLU A 49 -20.32 -29.20 -0.82
N GLU A 50 -21.49 -29.53 -0.27
CA GLU A 50 -22.80 -28.87 -0.53
C GLU A 50 -23.15 -28.61 -2.00
N GLY A 51 -22.88 -29.58 -2.89
CA GLY A 51 -23.20 -29.44 -4.32
C GLY A 51 -22.09 -28.77 -5.14
N GLY A 52 -20.91 -28.62 -4.54
CA GLY A 52 -19.74 -28.07 -5.18
C GLY A 52 -19.69 -26.56 -5.03
N TRP A 53 -18.56 -26.05 -4.57
CA TRP A 53 -18.36 -24.61 -4.43
C TRP A 53 -17.14 -24.15 -5.22
N TRP A 54 -17.10 -22.85 -5.49
CA TRP A 54 -16.11 -22.23 -6.36
C TRP A 54 -15.68 -20.91 -5.74
N TYR A 55 -14.38 -20.60 -5.79
CA TYR A 55 -13.82 -19.35 -5.28
C TYR A 55 -13.13 -18.55 -6.36
N ASP A 56 -13.15 -17.23 -6.20
CA ASP A 56 -12.42 -16.32 -7.08
C ASP A 56 -10.92 -16.46 -6.83
N SER A 57 -10.16 -16.54 -7.92
CA SER A 57 -8.71 -16.52 -7.88
C SER A 57 -8.16 -15.51 -8.86
N GLY A 58 -6.86 -15.23 -8.76
CA GLY A 58 -6.19 -14.41 -9.73
C GLY A 58 -4.68 -14.60 -9.70
N THR A 59 -4.08 -14.49 -10.88
CA THR A 59 -2.64 -14.60 -11.09
C THR A 59 -2.07 -13.22 -11.42
N PHE A 60 -1.01 -12.82 -10.74
CA PHE A 60 -0.34 -11.56 -10.96
C PHE A 60 0.22 -11.48 -12.38
N VAL A 61 -0.07 -10.38 -13.08
CA VAL A 61 0.42 -10.13 -14.44
C VAL A 61 1.51 -9.07 -14.40
N ARG A 62 1.21 -7.89 -13.82
CA ARG A 62 2.17 -6.79 -13.70
C ARG A 62 1.69 -5.69 -12.75
N ALA A 63 2.63 -4.99 -12.14
CA ALA A 63 2.38 -3.68 -11.52
C ALA A 63 2.30 -2.61 -12.62
N ILE A 64 1.38 -1.65 -12.46
CA ILE A 64 1.14 -0.59 -13.45
C ILE A 64 1.35 0.83 -12.92
N ALA A 65 1.23 1.05 -11.60
CA ALA A 65 1.47 2.36 -11.00
C ALA A 65 1.81 2.24 -9.51
N LEU A 66 2.52 3.25 -9.00
CA LEU A 66 2.74 3.49 -7.58
C LEU A 66 2.06 4.79 -7.19
N HIS A 67 1.24 4.75 -6.15
CA HIS A 67 0.55 5.92 -5.59
C HIS A 67 1.01 6.16 -4.15
N PHE A 68 1.09 7.43 -3.75
CA PHE A 68 1.47 7.83 -2.38
C PHE A 68 0.27 8.20 -1.51
N ASP A 69 -0.93 8.08 -2.07
CA ASP A 69 -2.19 8.34 -1.40
C ASP A 69 -3.25 7.33 -1.85
N ASP A 70 -4.00 6.81 -0.88
CA ASP A 70 -4.99 5.76 -1.12
C ASP A 70 -6.16 6.25 -1.96
N ALA A 71 -6.54 7.52 -1.82
CA ALA A 71 -7.64 8.11 -2.58
C ALA A 71 -7.35 8.07 -4.10
N THR A 72 -6.14 8.44 -4.52
CA THR A 72 -5.71 8.38 -5.92
C THR A 72 -5.53 6.95 -6.38
N ALA A 73 -4.99 6.06 -5.53
CA ALA A 73 -4.86 4.64 -5.85
C ALA A 73 -6.25 4.04 -6.19
N LEU A 74 -7.24 4.28 -5.33
CA LEU A 74 -8.61 3.82 -5.52
C LEU A 74 -9.29 4.44 -6.75
N ARG A 75 -9.10 5.75 -7.00
CA ARG A 75 -9.64 6.39 -8.22
C ARG A 75 -9.04 5.78 -9.47
N THR A 76 -7.74 5.51 -9.47
CA THR A 76 -7.02 4.91 -10.60
C THR A 76 -7.45 3.47 -10.81
N GLN A 77 -7.58 2.68 -9.74
CA GLN A 77 -8.12 1.31 -9.79
C GLN A 77 -9.51 1.28 -10.43
N ARG A 78 -10.44 2.13 -9.97
CA ARG A 78 -11.80 2.20 -10.52
C ARG A 78 -11.78 2.58 -11.99
N ARG A 79 -10.94 3.54 -12.38
CA ARG A 79 -10.80 3.94 -13.78
C ARG A 79 -10.25 2.80 -14.64
N ALA A 80 -9.23 2.10 -14.16
CA ALA A 80 -8.63 0.95 -14.85
C ALA A 80 -9.67 -0.16 -15.05
N ASN A 81 -10.43 -0.51 -14.00
CA ASN A 81 -11.47 -1.54 -14.08
C ASN A 81 -12.59 -1.18 -15.07
N ARG A 82 -13.05 0.08 -15.09
CA ARG A 82 -14.02 0.52 -16.11
C ARG A 82 -13.49 0.42 -17.54
N LEU A 83 -12.20 0.64 -17.74
CA LEU A 83 -11.57 0.47 -19.05
C LEU A 83 -11.47 -1.01 -19.41
N LEU A 84 -11.02 -1.85 -18.48
CA LEU A 84 -10.95 -3.30 -18.66
C LEU A 84 -12.31 -3.88 -19.04
N GLU A 85 -13.37 -3.54 -18.31
CA GLU A 85 -14.76 -3.94 -18.61
C GLU A 85 -15.13 -3.65 -20.07
N ARG A 86 -14.78 -2.46 -20.58
CA ARG A 86 -15.04 -2.08 -21.98
C ARG A 86 -14.20 -2.87 -22.97
N LEU A 87 -12.91 -3.04 -22.69
CA LEU A 87 -11.97 -3.75 -23.57
C LEU A 87 -12.27 -5.25 -23.64
N GLN A 88 -12.77 -5.83 -22.55
CA GLN A 88 -13.03 -7.26 -22.43
C GLN A 88 -14.52 -7.61 -22.53
N ARG A 89 -15.37 -6.69 -23.02
CA ARG A 89 -16.83 -6.87 -23.14
C ARG A 89 -17.26 -8.07 -23.99
N ASN A 90 -16.41 -8.46 -24.95
CA ASN A 90 -16.66 -9.60 -25.85
C ASN A 90 -16.04 -10.91 -25.32
N ARG A 91 -15.37 -10.87 -24.16
CA ARG A 91 -14.82 -12.06 -23.52
C ARG A 91 -15.90 -12.67 -22.62
N PRO A 92 -16.06 -14.01 -22.61
CA PRO A 92 -16.93 -14.68 -21.66
C PRO A 92 -16.59 -14.29 -20.22
N ASP A 93 -17.59 -14.24 -19.36
CA ASP A 93 -17.38 -14.11 -17.92
C ASP A 93 -16.72 -15.37 -17.35
N VAL A 94 -16.02 -15.23 -16.22
CA VAL A 94 -15.26 -16.32 -15.56
C VAL A 94 -16.15 -17.49 -15.11
N SER A 95 -17.46 -17.28 -15.00
CA SER A 95 -18.43 -18.34 -14.68
C SER A 95 -18.98 -19.06 -15.91
N SER A 96 -18.60 -18.64 -17.12
CA SER A 96 -19.09 -19.25 -18.36
C SER A 96 -18.35 -20.54 -18.66
N VAL A 97 -19.06 -21.55 -19.17
CA VAL A 97 -18.45 -22.79 -19.68
C VAL A 97 -17.55 -22.53 -20.89
N LEU A 98 -17.77 -21.44 -21.63
CA LEU A 98 -16.94 -21.03 -22.75
C LEU A 98 -15.72 -20.19 -22.33
N TYR A 99 -15.53 -19.97 -21.02
CA TYR A 99 -14.39 -19.23 -20.51
C TYR A 99 -13.09 -20.02 -20.74
N ALA A 100 -12.08 -19.33 -21.26
CA ALA A 100 -10.77 -19.92 -21.58
C ALA A 100 -9.62 -18.97 -21.18
N GLY A 101 -9.83 -18.14 -20.15
CA GLY A 101 -8.87 -17.13 -19.73
C GLY A 101 -9.10 -15.74 -20.34
N GLY A 102 -8.20 -14.81 -20.01
CA GLY A 102 -8.14 -13.48 -20.61
C GLY A 102 -9.09 -12.43 -20.02
N ARG A 103 -9.59 -12.66 -18.80
CA ARG A 103 -10.30 -11.64 -18.01
C ARG A 103 -9.34 -11.04 -17.01
N TYR A 104 -9.27 -9.71 -16.98
CA TYR A 104 -8.33 -9.00 -16.12
C TYR A 104 -9.03 -8.08 -15.15
N ARG A 105 -8.39 -7.82 -14.01
CA ARG A 105 -8.84 -6.86 -13.02
C ARG A 105 -7.67 -6.16 -12.35
N ALA A 106 -7.88 -4.90 -11.99
CA ALA A 106 -6.93 -4.08 -11.27
C ALA A 106 -7.27 -4.04 -9.77
N TYR A 107 -6.22 -4.17 -8.95
CA TYR A 107 -6.27 -4.14 -7.49
C TYR A 107 -5.14 -3.27 -6.93
N THR A 108 -5.38 -2.63 -5.77
CA THR A 108 -4.39 -1.84 -5.04
C THR A 108 -3.91 -2.56 -3.79
N PHE A 109 -2.61 -2.49 -3.50
CA PHE A 109 -1.98 -3.15 -2.35
C PHE A 109 -1.09 -2.21 -1.56
N THR A 110 -1.22 -2.24 -0.23
CA THR A 110 -0.29 -1.61 0.72
C THR A 110 0.92 -2.53 0.91
N GLY A 111 1.73 -2.69 -0.14
CA GLY A 111 2.85 -3.63 -0.17
C GLY A 111 3.00 -4.31 -1.52
N LEU A 112 3.96 -5.24 -1.62
CA LEU A 112 4.16 -6.02 -2.84
C LEU A 112 2.88 -6.83 -3.15
N PRO A 113 2.35 -6.72 -4.38
CA PRO A 113 1.21 -7.53 -4.81
C PRO A 113 1.59 -9.02 -4.72
N PRO A 114 0.72 -9.89 -4.16
CA PRO A 114 0.98 -11.32 -4.11
C PRO A 114 0.99 -11.92 -5.52
N GLU A 115 1.81 -12.95 -5.77
CA GLU A 115 1.86 -13.61 -7.08
C GLU A 115 0.52 -14.25 -7.47
N ARG A 116 -0.26 -14.71 -6.49
CA ARG A 116 -1.60 -15.27 -6.66
C ARG A 116 -2.50 -14.91 -5.49
N PHE A 117 -3.79 -14.78 -5.72
CA PHE A 117 -4.81 -14.84 -4.68
C PHE A 117 -5.87 -15.91 -5.00
N PRO A 118 -6.49 -16.51 -3.97
CA PRO A 118 -5.96 -16.57 -2.60
C PRO A 118 -4.61 -17.31 -2.60
N ALA A 119 -3.74 -16.99 -1.63
CA ALA A 119 -2.41 -17.63 -1.56
C ALA A 119 -2.48 -19.14 -1.27
N ARG A 120 -3.57 -19.58 -0.64
CA ARG A 120 -3.90 -20.98 -0.40
C ARG A 120 -5.38 -21.19 -0.72
N ARG A 121 -5.71 -22.40 -1.16
CA ARG A 121 -7.10 -22.80 -1.39
C ARG A 121 -7.91 -22.57 -0.09
N PRO A 122 -9.04 -21.85 -0.14
CA PRO A 122 -9.91 -21.73 1.02
C PRO A 122 -10.46 -23.11 1.40
N ARG A 123 -10.82 -23.27 2.66
CA ARG A 123 -11.53 -24.46 3.13
C ARG A 123 -12.94 -24.05 3.53
N TYR A 124 -13.89 -24.91 3.20
CA TYR A 124 -15.24 -24.83 3.72
C TYR A 124 -15.19 -25.47 5.11
N ASP A 125 -15.70 -24.77 6.13
CA ASP A 125 -15.80 -25.26 7.51
C ASP A 125 -17.21 -25.77 7.79
#